data_AF-A0A016VW42-F1
#
_entry.id   AF-A0A016VW42-F1
#
_cell.length_a   1.000
_cell.length_b   1.000
_cell.length_c   1.000
_cell.angle_alpha   90.00
_cell.angle_beta   90.00
_cell.angle_gamma   90.00
#
_symmetry.space_group_name_H-M   'P 1'
#
loop_
_entity.id
_entity.type
_entity.pdbx_description
1 polymer ?
#
loop_
_entity_poly.entity_id
_entity_poly.type
_entity_poly.pdbx_seq_one_letter_code
_entity_poly.pdbx_strand_id
1 'polypeptide(L)'
;MAATKAAHYDNISKQLDAKDGGERFIYRLARSRQRQTEDVETFYGVNDEYGQLITDRKKAMKRWCGDFEKISTEEFSHPPIPQLPPTCGSIQPIPWKKPWPR
;
A
#
# COMPACT_ATOMS: atom_id res chain seq x y z
N MET A 1 15.11 6.34 16.28
CA MET A 1 14.22 6.06 15.14
C MET A 1 13.04 7.03 15.05
N ALA A 2 12.20 7.18 16.08
CA ALA A 2 11.02 8.05 16.03
C ALA A 2 11.33 9.54 15.80
N ALA A 3 12.29 10.11 16.55
CA ALA A 3 12.70 11.51 16.40
C ALA A 3 13.32 11.81 15.03
N THR A 4 14.13 10.90 14.49
CA THR A 4 14.73 10.99 13.16
C THR A 4 13.68 11.01 12.05
N LYS A 5 12.64 10.16 12.19
CA LYS A 5 11.51 10.10 11.25
C LYS A 5 10.70 11.40 11.30
N ALA A 6 10.43 11.93 12.49
CA ALA A 6 9.72 13.20 12.65
C ALA A 6 10.49 14.38 12.01
N ALA A 7 11.79 14.49 12.26
CA ALA A 7 12.65 15.53 11.67
C ALA A 7 12.69 15.45 10.14
N HIS A 8 12.67 14.23 9.59
CA HIS A 8 12.63 14.01 8.14
C HIS A 8 11.34 14.55 7.50
N TYR A 9 10.17 14.24 8.08
CA TYR A 9 8.89 14.72 7.55
C TYR A 9 8.69 16.23 7.74
N ASP A 10 9.17 16.81 8.84
CA ASP A 10 9.15 18.26 9.06
C ASP A 10 9.96 19.01 7.98
N ASN A 11 11.13 18.47 7.61
CA ASN A 11 11.93 19.02 6.52
C ASN A 11 11.22 18.94 5.15
N ILE A 12 10.58 17.80 4.85
CA ILE A 12 9.79 17.62 3.61
C ILE A 12 8.66 18.64 3.56
N SER A 13 7.92 18.85 4.66
CA SER A 13 6.82 19.82 4.72
C SER A 13 7.31 21.22 4.38
N LYS A 14 8.39 21.68 5.01
CA LYS A 14 8.98 23.01 4.75
C LYS A 14 9.43 23.19 3.30
N GLN A 15 9.91 22.13 2.65
CA GLN A 15 10.30 22.18 1.24
C GLN A 15 9.09 22.23 0.29
N LEU A 16 7.95 21.63 0.68
CA LEU A 16 6.70 21.72 -0.07
C LEU A 16 6.07 23.11 0.04
N ASP A 17 6.19 23.76 1.20
CA ASP A 17 5.65 25.11 1.45
C ASP A 17 6.48 26.23 0.80
N ALA A 18 7.65 25.91 0.22
CA ALA A 18 8.52 26.87 -0.43
C ALA A 18 7.99 27.30 -1.81
N LYS A 19 7.69 28.60 -1.95
CA LYS A 19 7.01 29.20 -3.12
C LYS A 19 7.62 28.88 -4.49
N ASP A 20 8.94 28.89 -4.63
CA ASP A 20 9.61 28.70 -5.93
C ASP A 20 10.19 27.28 -6.13
N GLY A 21 10.17 26.45 -5.09
CA GLY A 21 10.82 25.14 -5.06
C GLY A 21 9.89 23.94 -4.90
N GLY A 22 8.65 24.17 -4.46
CA GLY A 22 7.68 23.12 -4.14
C GLY A 22 7.32 22.23 -5.33
N GLU A 23 7.00 22.81 -6.50
CA GLU A 23 6.59 22.03 -7.68
C GLU A 23 7.69 21.09 -8.19
N ARG A 24 8.93 21.59 -8.29
CA ARG A 24 10.09 20.78 -8.67
C ARG A 24 10.37 19.69 -7.63
N PHE A 25 10.11 19.97 -6.36
CA PHE A 25 10.25 18.99 -5.29
C PHE A 25 9.16 17.91 -5.35
N ILE A 26 7.90 18.27 -5.61
CA ILE A 26 6.78 17.34 -5.82
C ILE A 26 7.09 16.40 -6.99
N TYR A 27 7.56 16.93 -8.12
CA TYR A 27 7.91 16.10 -9.28
C TYR A 27 9.01 15.08 -8.95
N ARG A 28 10.07 15.48 -8.22
CA ARG A 28 11.13 14.57 -7.77
C ARG A 28 10.60 13.53 -6.79
N LEU A 29 9.72 13.92 -5.87
CA LEU A 29 9.12 13.01 -4.89
C LEU A 29 8.25 11.96 -5.59
N ALA A 30 7.41 12.39 -6.53
CA ALA A 30 6.58 11.49 -7.34
C ALA A 30 7.45 10.49 -8.13
N ARG A 31 8.53 10.97 -8.79
CA ARG A 31 9.43 10.12 -9.56
C ARG A 31 10.25 9.15 -8.69
N SER A 32 10.67 9.60 -7.51
CA SER A 32 11.35 8.73 -6.53
C SER A 32 10.41 7.65 -6.02
N ARG A 33 9.16 8.01 -5.71
CA ARG A 33 8.14 7.04 -5.28
C ARG A 33 7.82 6.04 -6.38
N GLN A 34 7.65 6.49 -7.62
CA GLN A 34 7.43 5.62 -8.78
C GLN A 34 8.57 4.59 -8.92
N ARG A 35 9.83 5.01 -8.84
CA ARG A 35 10.98 4.10 -8.91
C ARG A 35 11.03 3.12 -7.74
N GLN A 36 10.69 3.57 -6.53
CA GLN A 36 10.61 2.68 -5.37
C GLN A 36 9.52 1.62 -5.54
N THR A 37 8.39 1.96 -6.17
CA THR A 37 7.33 1.00 -6.45
C THR A 37 7.64 0.11 -7.64
N GLU A 38 8.37 0.58 -8.66
CA GLU A 38 8.84 -0.23 -9.79
C GLU A 38 9.75 -1.37 -9.31
N ASP A 39 10.64 -1.13 -8.34
CA ASP A 39 11.49 -2.18 -7.75
C ASP A 39 10.66 -3.24 -6.98
N VAL A 40 9.66 -2.79 -6.22
CA VAL A 40 8.71 -3.66 -5.49
C VAL A 40 7.79 -4.44 -6.43
N GLU A 41 7.38 -3.84 -7.56
CA GLU A 41 6.54 -4.48 -8.57
C GLU A 41 7.32 -5.50 -9.43
N THR A 42 8.65 -5.32 -9.53
CA THR A 42 9.52 -6.18 -10.36
C THR A 42 10.09 -7.36 -9.59
N PHE A 43 10.17 -7.31 -8.26
CA PHE A 43 10.71 -8.41 -7.46
C PHE A 43 9.65 -9.48 -7.13
N TYR A 44 9.57 -10.51 -7.99
CA TYR A 44 8.81 -11.73 -7.74
C TYR A 44 9.70 -12.80 -7.09
N GLY A 45 10.18 -12.54 -5.87
CA GLY A 45 10.99 -13.48 -5.10
C GLY A 45 10.20 -14.17 -4.00
N VAL A 46 10.14 -15.50 -4.01
CA VAL A 46 9.59 -16.30 -2.91
C VAL A 46 10.48 -17.50 -2.63
N ASN A 47 10.65 -17.87 -1.36
CA ASN A 47 11.41 -19.06 -1.02
C ASN A 47 10.57 -20.33 -1.25
N ASP A 48 11.20 -21.37 -1.76
CA ASP A 48 10.63 -22.71 -1.78
C ASP A 48 10.67 -23.35 -0.38
N GLU A 49 10.19 -24.59 -0.29
CA GLU A 49 10.18 -25.37 0.96
C GLU A 49 11.57 -25.67 1.55
N TYR A 50 12.63 -25.58 0.73
CA TYR A 50 14.02 -25.78 1.14
C TYR A 50 14.75 -24.44 1.37
N GLY A 51 14.03 -23.30 1.31
CA GLY A 51 14.60 -21.97 1.49
C GLY A 51 15.33 -21.42 0.26
N GLN A 52 15.16 -22.03 -0.92
CA GLN A 52 15.76 -21.54 -2.17
C GLN A 52 14.87 -20.48 -2.80
N LEU A 53 15.50 -19.38 -3.24
CA LEU A 53 14.78 -18.26 -3.83
C LEU A 53 14.28 -18.60 -5.24
N ILE A 54 12.96 -18.63 -5.42
CA ILE A 54 12.28 -18.66 -6.71
C ILE A 54 12.11 -17.22 -7.21
N THR A 55 12.70 -16.91 -8.36
CA THR A 55 12.59 -15.60 -9.03
C THR A 55 11.74 -15.64 -10.31
N ASP A 56 11.39 -16.84 -10.81
CA ASP A 56 10.48 -16.99 -11.94
C ASP A 56 9.08 -16.57 -11.53
N ARG A 57 8.54 -15.53 -12.17
CA ARG A 57 7.23 -14.94 -11.84
C ARG A 57 6.10 -15.96 -11.80
N LYS A 58 6.04 -16.92 -12.73
CA LYS A 58 4.96 -17.92 -12.78
C LYS A 58 5.07 -18.91 -11.63
N LYS A 59 6.27 -19.39 -11.33
CA LYS A 59 6.53 -20.28 -10.19
C LYS A 59 6.32 -19.56 -8.86
N ALA A 60 6.77 -18.31 -8.74
CA ALA A 60 6.57 -17.51 -7.54
C ALA A 60 5.08 -17.28 -7.26
N MET A 61 4.29 -16.93 -8.29
CA MET A 61 2.85 -16.76 -8.17
C MET A 61 2.15 -18.05 -7.73
N LYS A 62 2.52 -19.20 -8.32
CA LYS A 62 1.97 -20.50 -7.91
C LYS A 62 2.27 -20.82 -6.44
N ARG A 63 3.49 -20.51 -5.99
CA ARG A 63 3.88 -20.71 -4.60
C ARG A 63 3.07 -19.83 -3.65
N TRP A 64 2.91 -18.55 -3.98
CA TRP A 64 2.03 -17.64 -3.24
C TRP A 64 0.58 -18.12 -3.17
N CYS A 65 0.01 -18.61 -4.27
CA CYS A 65 -1.34 -19.19 -4.28
C CYS A 65 -1.44 -20.37 -3.29
N GLY A 66 -0.48 -21.30 -3.33
CA GLY A 66 -0.48 -22.46 -2.44
C GLY A 66 -0.30 -22.09 -0.96
N ASP A 67 0.57 -21.11 -0.67
CA ASP A 67 0.75 -20.61 0.69
C ASP A 67 -0.52 -19.91 1.20
N PHE A 68 -1.16 -19.08 0.36
CA PHE A 68 -2.41 -18.41 0.70
C PHE A 68 -3.53 -19.42 0.98
N GLU A 69 -3.74 -20.42 0.12
CA GLU A 69 -4.73 -21.48 0.33
C GLU A 69 -4.50 -22.21 1.66
N LYS A 70 -3.25 -22.55 1.97
CA LYS A 70 -2.89 -23.20 3.24
C LYS A 70 -3.23 -22.35 4.46
N ILE A 71 -2.99 -21.04 4.40
CA ILE A 71 -3.15 -20.13 5.55
C ILE A 71 -4.62 -19.66 5.68
N SER A 72 -5.34 -19.55 4.56
CA SER A 72 -6.71 -18.99 4.52
C SER A 72 -7.83 -19.99 4.82
N THR A 73 -7.49 -21.28 4.99
CA THR A 73 -8.48 -22.31 5.34
C THR A 73 -8.74 -22.37 6.86
N GLU A 74 -7.90 -21.73 7.67
CA GLU A 74 -8.00 -21.78 9.12
C GLU A 74 -8.77 -20.55 9.66
N GLU A 75 -10.02 -20.76 10.07
CA GLU A 75 -10.78 -19.79 10.84
C GLU A 75 -10.23 -19.76 12.26
N PHE A 76 -9.58 -18.65 12.65
CA PHE A 76 -9.06 -18.50 14.00
C PHE A 76 -10.19 -18.56 15.03
N SER A 77 -9.92 -19.14 16.20
CA SER A 77 -10.86 -19.15 17.31
C SER A 77 -11.31 -17.73 17.65
N HIS A 78 -12.54 -17.41 17.29
CA HIS A 78 -13.18 -16.14 17.59
C HIS A 78 -14.57 -16.37 18.19
N PRO A 79 -15.07 -15.44 19.00
CA PRO A 79 -16.46 -15.47 19.43
C PRO A 79 -17.40 -15.60 18.21
N PRO A 80 -18.59 -16.22 18.37
CA PRO A 80 -19.57 -16.26 17.31
C PRO A 80 -19.84 -14.84 16.79
N ILE A 81 -19.68 -14.64 15.48
CA ILE A 81 -19.97 -13.36 14.84
C ILE A 81 -21.48 -13.11 15.02
N PRO A 82 -21.89 -12.01 15.69
CA PRO A 82 -23.30 -11.70 15.85
C PRO A 82 -23.96 -11.57 14.47
N GLN A 83 -24.97 -12.39 14.21
CA GLN A 83 -25.78 -12.28 13.00
C GLN A 83 -26.71 -11.08 13.16
N LEU A 84 -26.22 -9.89 12.79
CA LEU A 84 -27.04 -8.69 12.71
C LEU A 84 -27.69 -8.65 11.32
N PRO A 85 -28.97 -8.25 11.20
CA PRO A 85 -29.56 -7.98 9.90
C PRO A 85 -28.67 -6.97 9.16
N PRO A 86 -28.45 -7.12 7.84
CA PRO A 86 -27.64 -6.19 7.08
C PRO A 86 -28.10 -4.77 7.39
N THR A 87 -27.22 -3.96 7.98
CA THR A 87 -27.51 -2.55 8.18
C THR A 87 -27.62 -1.95 6.79
N CYS A 88 -28.86 -1.75 6.34
CA CYS A 88 -29.16 -1.01 5.13
C CYS A 88 -28.80 0.46 5.43
N GLY A 89 -27.51 0.76 5.37
CA GLY A 89 -27.00 2.08 5.68
C GLY A 89 -27.48 3.06 4.62
N SER A 90 -27.90 4.25 5.05
CA SER A 90 -27.95 5.41 4.17
C SER A 90 -26.52 5.78 3.79
N ILE A 91 -25.97 5.12 2.78
CA ILE A 91 -24.78 5.63 2.11
C ILE A 91 -25.24 6.90 1.41
N GLN A 92 -25.03 8.04 2.07
CA GLN A 92 -25.30 9.34 1.49
C GLN A 92 -24.43 9.48 0.23
N PRO A 93 -24.99 9.85 -0.93
CA PRO A 93 -24.19 10.10 -2.12
C PRO A 93 -23.19 11.21 -1.83
N ILE A 94 -21.94 11.01 -2.27
CA ILE A 94 -20.87 12.00 -2.11
C ILE A 94 -21.32 13.26 -2.87
N PRO A 95 -21.46 14.42 -2.19
CA PRO A 95 -21.84 15.65 -2.88
C PRO A 95 -20.71 16.04 -3.83
N TRP A 96 -21.03 16.12 -5.13
CA TRP A 96 -20.11 16.59 -6.15
C TRP A 96 -19.67 18.02 -5.81
N LYS A 97 -18.44 18.17 -5.28
CA LYS A 97 -17.84 19.51 -5.18
C LYS A 97 -17.47 19.95 -6.60
N LYS A 98 -17.90 21.18 -6.94
CA LYS A 98 -17.58 21.82 -8.22
C LYS A 98 -16.07 21.74 -8.47
N PRO A 99 -15.60 21.37 -9.68
CA PRO A 99 -14.19 21.46 -10.00
C PRO A 99 -13.73 22.93 -9.90
N TRP A 100 -12.49 23.10 -9.43
CA TRP A 100 -11.84 24.40 -9.26
C TRP A 100 -11.97 25.27 -10.53
N PRO A 101 -12.14 26.59 -10.39
CA PRO A 101 -12.18 27.48 -11.55
C PRO A 101 -10.84 27.44 -12.29
N ARG A 102 -10.89 27.36 -13.63
CA ARG A 102 -9.73 27.46 -14.53
C ARG A 102 -9.08 28.84 -14.45
#